data_AF-A0A965KEF4-F1
#
_entry.id   AF-A0A965KEF4-F1
#
_cell.length_a   1.000
_cell.length_b   1.000
_cell.length_c   1.000
_cell.angle_alpha   90.00
_cell.angle_beta   90.00
_cell.angle_gamma   90.00
#
_symmetry.space_group_name_H-M   'P 1'
#
loop_
_entity.id
_entity.type
_entity.pdbx_description
1 polymer ?
#
loop_
_entity_poly.entity_id
_entity_poly.type
_entity_poly.pdbx_seq_one_letter_code
_entity_poly.pdbx_strand_id
1 'polypeptide(L)'
;HAIGSLAYMQTLRAPTIKLRPEIFPWVCVDRIGYGSAEFIAQDRANLAAWAKSGVKRLGVYDYLYGADVASPRVNFTALVGSLRATHTAGATGWYAEAYPLWAFDAPKLWLAAKILEDKHADTNALLNKWFAAAYGPAAGSMREAYTHIESGWRRDAQIGGKDAFLRHFRDERGALVLSDGEVAAISASLRSAQDAQIFAVRQTPSLRRQAWRLQQFADTWELYRSYREAVQARQVVPAFEARLAALRHLTAVESAYAKKESAFNRVWGAYGMPVRWSTFPAENPRAQWSERYLVEGDPAPLEAWAKTDVPNGWLAYRVAQQSEAPVAHRHDFSSPEAKDVLDLAPSAKNKVDRLGAGLRLIAPAGKVGPVVVPVALRAGQLVRLQLWTWAERLDVPEAQVQITLRFKGPGRSSEITQVCQARQTVVPAMVPAWATSLEYEIAFTGGAFIQEATVQLIDLPASPAR
;
A
#
# COMPACT_ATOMS: atom_id res chain seq x y z
N HIS A 1 -36.26 -11.77 -12.13
CA HIS A 1 -34.78 -11.86 -12.28
C HIS A 1 -34.13 -10.80 -11.40
N ALA A 2 -32.90 -11.00 -10.92
CA ALA A 2 -32.18 -9.97 -10.15
C ALA A 2 -30.93 -9.54 -10.91
N ILE A 3 -30.64 -8.25 -10.89
CA ILE A 3 -29.46 -7.65 -11.53
C ILE A 3 -28.49 -7.23 -10.43
N GLY A 4 -27.42 -8.00 -10.24
CA GLY A 4 -26.35 -7.66 -9.31
C GLY A 4 -25.62 -6.39 -9.77
N SER A 5 -25.60 -5.37 -8.93
CA SER A 5 -24.98 -4.07 -9.25
C SER A 5 -24.07 -3.62 -8.12
N LEU A 6 -22.79 -3.35 -8.40
CA LEU A 6 -21.87 -2.82 -7.39
C LEU A 6 -22.22 -1.37 -7.07
N ALA A 7 -22.44 -1.08 -5.78
CA ALA A 7 -22.59 0.26 -5.25
C ALA A 7 -21.24 0.67 -4.64
N TYR A 8 -20.45 1.39 -5.41
CA TYR A 8 -19.03 1.64 -5.15
C TYR A 8 -18.65 3.08 -5.47
N MET A 9 -17.66 3.63 -4.74
CA MET A 9 -17.16 4.98 -4.95
C MET A 9 -18.28 6.03 -4.99
N GLN A 10 -18.51 6.67 -6.15
CA GLN A 10 -19.51 7.72 -6.32
C GLN A 10 -20.94 7.22 -6.12
N THR A 11 -21.18 5.91 -6.24
CA THR A 11 -22.48 5.28 -6.03
C THR A 11 -22.60 4.57 -4.69
N LEU A 12 -21.64 4.78 -3.77
CA LEU A 12 -21.66 4.14 -2.44
C LEU A 12 -22.89 4.56 -1.61
N ARG A 13 -23.29 5.82 -1.72
CA ARG A 13 -24.48 6.35 -1.03
C ARG A 13 -25.74 5.86 -1.74
N ALA A 14 -26.71 5.37 -0.96
CA ALA A 14 -28.01 5.01 -1.49
C ALA A 14 -28.65 6.19 -2.25
N PRO A 15 -29.28 5.94 -3.41
CA PRO A 15 -29.94 7.00 -4.16
C PRO A 15 -31.18 7.51 -3.41
N THR A 16 -31.55 8.76 -3.67
CA THR A 16 -32.77 9.37 -3.13
C THR A 16 -34.03 8.99 -3.89
N ILE A 17 -33.89 8.38 -5.08
CA ILE A 17 -35.00 7.86 -5.87
C ILE A 17 -35.32 6.42 -5.47
N LYS A 18 -36.58 6.02 -5.65
CA LYS A 18 -37.00 4.64 -5.45
C LYS A 18 -36.44 3.76 -6.57
N LEU A 19 -35.66 2.76 -6.20
CA LEU A 19 -35.11 1.76 -7.11
C LEU A 19 -36.14 0.69 -7.44
N ARG A 20 -35.96 0.07 -8.62
CA ARG A 20 -36.76 -1.08 -9.03
C ARG A 20 -36.43 -2.29 -8.13
N PRO A 21 -37.41 -3.11 -7.72
CA PRO A 21 -37.19 -4.26 -6.84
C PRO A 21 -36.22 -5.31 -7.39
N GLU A 22 -36.03 -5.37 -8.71
CA GLU A 22 -35.13 -6.30 -9.40
C GLU A 22 -33.64 -5.93 -9.26
N ILE A 23 -33.32 -4.69 -8.88
CA ILE A 23 -31.96 -4.27 -8.62
C ILE A 23 -31.49 -4.91 -7.30
N PHE A 24 -30.36 -5.59 -7.34
CA PHE A 24 -29.71 -6.19 -6.18
C PHE A 24 -28.38 -5.48 -5.95
N PRO A 25 -28.37 -4.38 -5.18
CA PRO A 25 -27.16 -3.61 -4.93
C PRO A 25 -26.22 -4.38 -4.00
N TRP A 26 -24.93 -4.32 -4.30
CA TRP A 26 -23.83 -4.82 -3.50
C TRP A 26 -23.04 -3.62 -2.95
N VAL A 27 -23.26 -3.28 -1.68
CA VAL A 27 -22.66 -2.10 -1.05
C VAL A 27 -21.19 -2.40 -0.72
N CYS A 28 -20.30 -1.86 -1.54
CA CYS A 28 -18.85 -2.10 -1.53
C CYS A 28 -18.15 -1.19 -0.53
N VAL A 29 -17.63 -1.77 0.54
CA VAL A 29 -16.99 -1.01 1.63
C VAL A 29 -15.82 -1.81 2.18
N ASP A 30 -14.74 -1.12 2.55
CA ASP A 30 -13.68 -1.68 3.37
C ASP A 30 -14.07 -1.61 4.85
N ARG A 31 -14.65 -2.71 5.38
CA ARG A 31 -15.22 -2.68 6.73
C ARG A 31 -14.21 -2.90 7.85
N ILE A 32 -12.91 -2.93 7.56
CA ILE A 32 -11.90 -2.76 8.63
C ILE A 32 -12.07 -1.42 9.35
N GLY A 33 -12.70 -0.43 8.68
CA GLY A 33 -13.13 0.84 9.26
C GLY A 33 -14.04 0.73 10.48
N TYR A 34 -14.66 -0.43 10.75
CA TYR A 34 -15.40 -0.69 12.00
C TYR A 34 -14.54 -0.60 13.27
N GLY A 35 -13.22 -0.39 13.17
CA GLY A 35 -12.40 0.07 14.29
C GLY A 35 -12.71 1.51 14.77
N SER A 36 -13.46 2.29 13.98
CA SER A 36 -13.86 3.68 14.27
C SER A 36 -15.37 3.82 14.47
N ALA A 37 -15.77 4.52 15.55
CA ALA A 37 -17.18 4.77 15.86
C ALA A 37 -17.88 5.62 14.79
N GLU A 38 -17.18 6.59 14.21
CA GLU A 38 -17.73 7.44 13.15
C GLU A 38 -18.04 6.64 11.88
N PHE A 39 -17.13 5.73 11.51
CA PHE A 39 -17.33 4.83 10.37
C PHE A 39 -18.51 3.88 10.63
N ILE A 40 -18.60 3.29 11.83
CA ILE A 40 -19.73 2.44 12.21
C ILE A 40 -21.06 3.18 12.02
N ALA A 41 -21.15 4.42 12.50
CA ALA A 41 -22.36 5.23 12.36
C ALA A 41 -22.70 5.48 10.88
N GLN A 42 -21.69 5.82 10.07
CA GLN A 42 -21.86 6.10 8.64
C GLN A 42 -22.28 4.86 7.85
N ASP A 43 -21.61 3.72 8.01
CA ASP A 43 -21.94 2.49 7.28
C ASP A 43 -23.33 1.98 7.68
N ARG A 44 -23.69 2.01 8.98
CA ARG A 44 -25.04 1.63 9.43
C ARG A 44 -26.13 2.52 8.83
N ALA A 45 -25.91 3.84 8.80
CA ALA A 45 -26.85 4.76 8.18
C ALA A 45 -27.00 4.50 6.68
N ASN A 46 -25.89 4.23 5.98
CA ASN A 46 -25.89 3.93 4.55
C ASN A 46 -26.59 2.60 4.25
N LEU A 47 -26.30 1.54 5.00
CA LEU A 47 -26.96 0.24 4.88
C LEU A 47 -28.47 0.34 5.12
N ALA A 48 -28.89 1.11 6.13
CA ALA A 48 -30.31 1.37 6.39
C ALA A 48 -30.97 2.16 5.25
N ALA A 49 -30.26 3.12 4.64
CA ALA A 49 -30.76 3.85 3.48
C ALA A 49 -30.90 2.94 2.25
N TRP A 50 -29.92 2.06 2.00
CA TRP A 50 -29.98 1.07 0.94
C TRP A 50 -31.13 0.08 1.13
N ALA A 51 -31.35 -0.41 2.35
CA ALA A 51 -32.48 -1.28 2.67
C ALA A 51 -33.84 -0.59 2.42
N LYS A 52 -33.90 0.74 2.53
CA LYS A 52 -35.11 1.56 2.27
C LYS A 52 -35.23 2.07 0.83
N SER A 53 -34.25 1.79 -0.04
CA SER A 53 -34.22 2.30 -1.42
C SER A 53 -35.30 1.71 -2.35
N GLY A 54 -36.05 0.69 -1.89
CA GLY A 54 -37.09 0.00 -2.67
C GLY A 54 -36.64 -1.33 -3.28
N VAL A 55 -35.38 -1.71 -3.08
CA VAL A 55 -34.83 -3.00 -3.52
C VAL A 55 -35.41 -4.17 -2.72
N LYS A 56 -35.56 -5.33 -3.37
CA LYS A 56 -36.05 -6.56 -2.71
C LYS A 56 -34.94 -7.31 -1.97
N ARG A 57 -33.68 -7.10 -2.35
CA ARG A 57 -32.50 -7.76 -1.78
C ARG A 57 -31.39 -6.74 -1.61
N LEU A 58 -30.62 -6.89 -0.54
CA LEU A 58 -29.45 -6.07 -0.25
C LEU A 58 -28.23 -6.98 -0.09
N GLY A 59 -27.18 -6.67 -0.83
CA GLY A 59 -25.90 -7.37 -0.79
C GLY A 59 -24.86 -6.45 -0.18
N VAL A 60 -23.88 -7.04 0.49
CA VAL A 60 -22.70 -6.32 0.95
C VAL A 60 -21.46 -6.96 0.34
N TYR A 61 -20.55 -6.10 -0.09
CA TYR A 61 -19.26 -6.47 -0.64
C TYR A 61 -18.19 -5.89 0.27
N ASP A 62 -17.30 -6.73 0.78
CA ASP A 62 -16.28 -6.37 1.77
C ASP A 62 -14.87 -6.52 1.22
N TYR A 63 -14.08 -5.44 1.28
CA TYR A 63 -12.67 -5.45 0.88
C TYR A 63 -11.79 -6.00 2.00
N LEU A 64 -11.90 -7.30 2.23
CA LEU A 64 -11.32 -7.97 3.39
C LEU A 64 -9.80 -8.23 3.26
N TYR A 65 -9.21 -8.02 2.08
CA TYR A 65 -7.80 -8.14 1.68
C TYR A 65 -6.79 -8.66 2.72
N GLY A 66 -6.04 -9.70 2.31
CA GLY A 66 -4.87 -10.21 3.02
C GLY A 66 -3.57 -9.81 2.33
N ALA A 67 -3.22 -10.52 1.26
CA ALA A 67 -1.91 -10.44 0.60
C ALA A 67 -1.60 -9.08 -0.05
N ASP A 68 -2.61 -8.28 -0.41
CA ASP A 68 -2.44 -6.93 -0.96
C ASP A 68 -2.15 -5.87 0.10
N VAL A 69 -1.95 -6.25 1.37
CA VAL A 69 -1.50 -5.38 2.46
C VAL A 69 -0.34 -6.05 3.21
N ALA A 70 0.75 -5.32 3.45
CA ALA A 70 1.97 -5.91 3.95
C ALA A 70 1.94 -6.32 5.44
N SER A 71 1.19 -5.61 6.29
CA SER A 71 0.96 -6.01 7.69
C SER A 71 -0.16 -7.07 7.81
N PRO A 72 -0.13 -7.94 8.84
CA PRO A 72 -1.22 -8.90 9.11
C PRO A 72 -2.56 -8.19 9.28
N ARG A 73 -3.44 -8.23 8.27
CA ARG A 73 -4.66 -7.41 8.21
C ARG A 73 -5.85 -8.05 8.89
N VAL A 74 -5.85 -8.06 10.22
CA VAL A 74 -6.85 -8.74 11.05
C VAL A 74 -7.38 -7.84 12.17
N ASN A 75 -8.71 -7.71 12.24
CA ASN A 75 -9.42 -7.08 13.35
C ASN A 75 -10.74 -7.82 13.58
N PHE A 76 -10.79 -8.71 14.58
CA PHE A 76 -11.94 -9.57 14.79
C PHE A 76 -13.15 -8.79 15.30
N THR A 77 -12.95 -7.83 16.20
CA THR A 77 -14.05 -7.01 16.73
C THR A 77 -14.73 -6.21 15.62
N ALA A 78 -13.95 -5.58 14.73
CA ALA A 78 -14.48 -4.85 13.57
C ALA A 78 -15.25 -5.78 12.64
N LEU A 79 -14.69 -6.94 12.30
CA LEU A 79 -15.33 -7.94 11.44
C LEU A 79 -16.68 -8.40 12.02
N VAL A 80 -16.71 -8.78 13.30
CA VAL A 80 -17.94 -9.20 14.00
C VAL A 80 -18.99 -8.09 13.99
N GLY A 81 -18.57 -6.87 14.35
CA GLY A 81 -19.45 -5.70 14.39
C GLY A 81 -20.06 -5.40 13.02
N SER A 82 -19.26 -5.53 11.96
CA SER A 82 -19.68 -5.30 10.59
C SER A 82 -20.68 -6.34 10.10
N LEU A 83 -20.40 -7.63 10.28
CA LEU A 83 -21.29 -8.73 9.87
C LEU A 83 -22.65 -8.67 10.58
N ARG A 84 -22.65 -8.33 11.88
CA ARG A 84 -23.89 -8.14 12.63
C ARG A 84 -24.66 -6.92 12.11
N ALA A 85 -23.98 -5.81 11.83
CA ALA A 85 -24.63 -4.62 11.29
C ALA A 85 -25.24 -4.85 9.90
N THR A 86 -24.55 -5.57 9.02
CA THR A 86 -25.06 -5.91 7.68
C THR A 86 -26.29 -6.81 7.77
N HIS A 87 -26.27 -7.81 8.65
CA HIS A 87 -27.45 -8.63 8.93
C HIS A 87 -28.60 -7.80 9.53
N THR A 88 -28.33 -6.91 10.49
CA THR A 88 -29.36 -6.05 11.08
C THR A 88 -30.03 -5.15 10.04
N ALA A 89 -29.29 -4.70 9.02
CA ALA A 89 -29.83 -3.93 7.91
C ALA A 89 -30.69 -4.76 6.92
N GLY A 90 -30.77 -6.09 7.10
CA GLY A 90 -31.52 -6.99 6.23
C GLY A 90 -30.76 -7.43 4.98
N ALA A 91 -29.42 -7.31 4.97
CA ALA A 91 -28.62 -7.86 3.88
C ALA A 91 -28.77 -9.39 3.82
N THR A 92 -29.02 -9.91 2.61
CA THR A 92 -29.19 -11.34 2.34
C THR A 92 -28.04 -11.93 1.53
N GLY A 93 -27.12 -11.09 1.06
CA GLY A 93 -25.90 -11.50 0.37
C GLY A 93 -24.68 -10.89 1.03
N TRP A 94 -23.63 -11.70 1.19
CA TRP A 94 -22.32 -11.24 1.63
C TRP A 94 -21.26 -11.80 0.69
N TYR A 95 -20.38 -10.92 0.22
CA TYR A 95 -19.23 -11.25 -0.60
C TYR A 95 -18.01 -10.57 0.00
N ALA A 96 -16.84 -11.23 -0.02
CA ALA A 96 -15.59 -10.61 0.35
C ALA A 96 -14.51 -10.82 -0.71
N GLU A 97 -13.88 -9.72 -1.10
CA GLU A 97 -12.62 -9.70 -1.83
C GLU A 97 -11.48 -9.90 -0.83
N ALA A 98 -11.18 -11.18 -0.54
CA ALA A 98 -10.34 -11.53 0.59
C ALA A 98 -8.85 -11.65 0.26
N TYR A 99 -8.49 -12.19 -0.91
CA TYR A 99 -7.12 -12.57 -1.31
C TYR A 99 -6.21 -12.91 -0.11
N PRO A 100 -6.51 -14.00 0.61
CA PRO A 100 -5.93 -14.22 1.94
C PRO A 100 -4.45 -14.57 1.87
N LEU A 101 -3.70 -14.01 2.81
CA LEU A 101 -2.45 -14.56 3.27
C LEU A 101 -2.77 -15.50 4.45
N TRP A 102 -3.01 -16.77 4.13
CA TRP A 102 -3.63 -17.75 5.05
C TRP A 102 -2.98 -17.85 6.42
N ALA A 103 -1.68 -17.60 6.52
CA ALA A 103 -0.94 -17.56 7.77
C ALA A 103 -1.58 -16.60 8.80
N PHE A 104 -2.09 -15.46 8.34
CA PHE A 104 -2.74 -14.43 9.15
C PHE A 104 -4.27 -14.49 9.04
N ASP A 105 -4.78 -14.85 7.87
CA ASP A 105 -6.18 -14.63 7.53
C ASP A 105 -7.11 -15.83 7.76
N ALA A 106 -6.55 -17.01 8.02
CA ALA A 106 -7.36 -18.19 8.32
C ALA A 106 -8.42 -17.98 9.45
N PRO A 107 -8.09 -17.38 10.61
CA PRO A 107 -9.09 -17.18 11.65
C PRO A 107 -10.15 -16.15 11.28
N LYS A 108 -9.80 -15.08 10.52
CA LYS A 108 -10.77 -14.05 10.14
C LYS A 108 -11.83 -14.61 9.20
N LEU A 109 -11.42 -15.40 8.21
CA LEU A 109 -12.33 -16.03 7.26
C LEU A 109 -13.19 -17.12 7.90
N TRP A 110 -12.60 -17.93 8.78
CA TRP A 110 -13.35 -18.93 9.52
C TRP A 110 -14.39 -18.29 10.46
N LEU A 111 -14.02 -17.23 11.18
CA LEU A 111 -14.94 -16.50 12.05
C LEU A 111 -16.09 -15.87 11.25
N ALA A 112 -15.78 -15.24 10.11
CA ALA A 112 -16.81 -14.69 9.22
C ALA A 112 -17.81 -15.76 8.78
N ALA A 113 -17.33 -16.92 8.31
CA ALA A 113 -18.19 -18.03 7.90
C ALA A 113 -19.12 -18.49 9.04
N LYS A 114 -18.62 -18.55 10.28
CA LYS A 114 -19.43 -18.95 11.44
C LYS A 114 -20.47 -17.92 11.86
N ILE A 115 -20.19 -16.63 11.70
CA ILE A 115 -21.18 -15.58 11.96
C ILE A 115 -22.23 -15.51 10.85
N LEU A 116 -21.86 -15.83 9.61
CA LEU A 116 -22.80 -15.94 8.50
C LEU A 116 -23.72 -17.16 8.63
N GLU A 117 -23.23 -18.26 9.20
CA GLU A 117 -24.05 -19.42 9.59
C GLU A 117 -25.02 -19.08 10.75
N ASP A 118 -24.50 -18.41 11.78
CA ASP A 118 -25.28 -17.98 12.95
C ASP A 118 -24.83 -16.60 13.46
N LYS A 119 -25.67 -15.59 13.23
CA LYS A 119 -25.39 -14.19 13.64
C LYS A 119 -25.29 -13.99 15.16
N HIS A 120 -25.88 -14.91 15.93
CA HIS A 120 -25.91 -14.87 17.39
C HIS A 120 -24.80 -15.71 18.03
N ALA A 121 -23.94 -16.34 17.22
CA ALA A 121 -22.85 -17.15 17.72
C ALA A 121 -21.95 -16.37 18.70
N ASP A 122 -21.51 -17.07 19.75
CA ASP A 122 -20.52 -16.56 20.69
C ASP A 122 -19.14 -16.53 20.01
N THR A 123 -18.74 -15.34 19.59
CA THR A 123 -17.51 -15.12 18.83
C THR A 123 -16.25 -15.38 19.65
N ASN A 124 -16.31 -15.21 20.98
CA ASN A 124 -15.18 -15.54 21.85
C ASN A 124 -15.01 -17.06 21.98
N ALA A 125 -16.11 -17.79 22.14
CA ALA A 125 -16.10 -19.25 22.14
C ALA A 125 -15.60 -19.81 20.79
N LEU A 126 -16.05 -19.22 19.68
CA LEU A 126 -15.59 -19.56 18.34
C LEU A 126 -14.07 -19.36 18.17
N LEU A 127 -13.55 -18.19 18.52
CA LEU A 127 -12.12 -17.91 18.44
C LEU A 127 -11.31 -18.86 19.33
N ASN A 128 -11.74 -19.09 20.57
CA ASN A 128 -11.09 -20.04 21.46
C ASN A 128 -11.03 -21.45 20.85
N LYS A 129 -12.13 -21.92 20.25
CA LYS A 129 -12.19 -23.20 19.53
C LYS A 129 -11.21 -23.23 18.35
N TRP A 130 -11.17 -22.16 17.55
CA TRP A 130 -10.29 -22.11 16.38
C TRP A 130 -8.81 -22.11 16.79
N PHE A 131 -8.40 -21.24 17.72
CA PHE A 131 -7.01 -21.14 18.16
C PHE A 131 -6.53 -22.43 18.84
N ALA A 132 -7.38 -23.07 19.66
CA ALA A 132 -7.08 -24.38 20.26
C ALA A 132 -6.86 -25.46 19.19
N ALA A 133 -7.68 -25.49 18.14
CA ALA A 133 -7.53 -26.45 17.05
C ALA A 133 -6.30 -26.16 16.17
N ALA A 134 -6.07 -24.88 15.87
CA ALA A 134 -5.03 -24.41 14.95
C ALA A 134 -3.63 -24.50 15.57
N TYR A 135 -3.48 -24.19 16.86
CA TYR A 135 -2.19 -24.02 17.52
C TYR A 135 -2.00 -24.88 18.79
N GLY A 136 -3.04 -25.55 19.29
CA GLY A 136 -2.92 -26.48 20.43
C GLY A 136 -2.35 -25.80 21.68
N PRO A 137 -1.25 -26.30 22.28
CA PRO A 137 -0.60 -25.68 23.44
C PRO A 137 -0.24 -24.20 23.23
N ALA A 138 0.00 -23.78 21.99
CA ALA A 138 0.34 -22.40 21.63
C ALA A 138 -0.89 -21.48 21.46
N ALA A 139 -2.11 -21.97 21.66
CA ALA A 139 -3.33 -21.21 21.40
C ALA A 139 -3.42 -19.90 22.16
N GLY A 140 -3.04 -19.88 23.45
CA GLY A 140 -3.05 -18.69 24.29
C GLY A 140 -2.15 -17.59 23.74
N SER A 141 -0.87 -17.92 23.52
CA SER A 141 0.13 -16.98 23.00
C SER A 141 -0.21 -16.51 21.58
N MET A 142 -0.72 -17.38 20.72
CA MET A 142 -1.17 -16.95 19.39
C MET A 142 -2.38 -16.03 19.48
N ARG A 143 -3.31 -16.22 20.42
CA ARG A 143 -4.44 -15.30 20.61
C ARG A 143 -3.98 -13.92 21.09
N GLU A 144 -2.94 -13.89 21.93
CA GLU A 144 -2.30 -12.63 22.37
C GLU A 144 -1.65 -11.90 21.19
N ALA A 145 -0.91 -12.62 20.32
CA ALA A 145 -0.33 -12.04 19.11
C ALA A 145 -1.40 -11.36 18.23
N TYR A 146 -2.55 -12.02 18.01
CA TYR A 146 -3.66 -11.44 17.25
C TYR A 146 -4.34 -10.26 17.97
N THR A 147 -4.31 -10.21 19.30
CA THR A 147 -4.83 -9.06 20.07
C THR A 147 -4.00 -7.79 19.82
N HIS A 148 -2.68 -7.94 19.70
CA HIS A 148 -1.78 -6.84 19.33
C HIS A 148 -1.97 -6.42 17.88
N ILE A 149 -2.12 -7.37 16.95
CA ILE A 149 -2.44 -7.09 15.55
C ILE A 149 -3.75 -6.28 15.44
N GLU A 150 -4.80 -6.74 16.12
CA GLU A 150 -6.12 -6.08 16.13
C GLU A 150 -6.06 -4.69 16.75
N SER A 151 -5.24 -4.49 17.78
CA SER A 151 -5.05 -3.17 18.40
C SER A 151 -4.42 -2.17 17.43
N GLY A 152 -3.42 -2.60 16.66
CA GLY A 152 -2.79 -1.77 15.64
C GLY A 152 -3.75 -1.36 14.53
N TRP A 153 -4.55 -2.30 14.03
CA TRP A 153 -5.54 -2.02 12.99
C TRP A 153 -6.73 -1.18 13.47
N ARG A 154 -7.15 -1.35 14.72
CA ARG A 154 -8.16 -0.47 15.33
C ARG A 154 -7.67 0.97 15.42
N ARG A 155 -6.43 1.16 15.85
CA ARG A 155 -5.78 2.48 15.91
C ARG A 155 -5.63 3.09 14.51
N ASP A 156 -5.20 2.31 13.52
CA ASP A 156 -5.11 2.79 12.13
C ASP A 156 -6.49 3.16 11.54
N ALA A 157 -7.54 2.37 11.81
CA ALA A 157 -8.91 2.70 11.40
C ALA A 157 -9.42 4.02 12.03
N GLN A 158 -9.00 4.32 13.27
CA GLN A 158 -9.33 5.59 13.93
C GLN A 158 -8.58 6.77 13.31
N ILE A 159 -7.30 6.59 12.96
CA ILE A 159 -6.49 7.59 12.26
C ILE A 159 -7.06 7.87 10.86
N GLY A 160 -7.42 6.81 10.11
CA GLY A 160 -8.02 6.95 8.79
C GLY A 160 -9.40 7.63 8.82
N GLY A 161 -10.17 7.38 9.89
CA GLY A 161 -11.49 7.96 10.06
C GLY A 161 -12.53 7.42 9.09
N LYS A 162 -13.74 8.00 9.11
CA LYS A 162 -14.89 7.47 8.37
C LYS A 162 -14.77 7.54 6.84
N ASP A 163 -13.91 8.43 6.32
CA ASP A 163 -13.75 8.63 4.88
C ASP A 163 -12.56 7.84 4.30
N ALA A 164 -11.85 7.04 5.12
CA ALA A 164 -10.79 6.16 4.64
C ALA A 164 -11.37 5.02 3.80
N PHE A 165 -10.87 4.90 2.58
CA PHE A 165 -11.29 3.88 1.63
C PHE A 165 -10.05 3.16 1.09
N LEU A 166 -9.97 1.83 1.28
CA LEU A 166 -8.83 0.99 0.91
C LEU A 166 -7.46 1.52 1.38
N ARG A 167 -7.42 2.06 2.60
CA ARG A 167 -6.16 2.52 3.20
C ARG A 167 -5.17 1.35 3.23
N HIS A 168 -3.95 1.61 2.77
CA HIS A 168 -2.83 0.67 2.67
C HIS A 168 -2.93 -0.42 1.58
N PHE A 169 -3.94 -0.39 0.71
CA PHE A 169 -4.04 -1.35 -0.40
C PHE A 169 -2.91 -1.13 -1.41
N ARG A 170 -2.03 -2.12 -1.57
CA ARG A 170 -0.84 -2.06 -2.44
C ARG A 170 0.03 -0.83 -2.21
N ASP A 171 0.10 -0.39 -0.96
CA ASP A 171 0.88 0.76 -0.51
C ASP A 171 1.91 0.25 0.52
N GLU A 172 3.18 0.61 0.33
CA GLU A 172 4.27 0.20 1.21
C GLU A 172 4.08 0.69 2.66
N ARG A 173 3.37 1.80 2.85
CA ARG A 173 3.03 2.32 4.20
C ARG A 173 2.17 1.34 5.00
N GLY A 174 1.52 0.39 4.33
CA GLY A 174 0.85 -0.73 4.98
C GLY A 174 1.77 -1.60 5.83
N ALA A 175 3.09 -1.56 5.62
CA ALA A 175 4.07 -2.23 6.46
C ALA A 175 4.30 -1.53 7.81
N LEU A 176 3.84 -0.28 7.95
CA LEU A 176 4.06 0.60 9.09
C LEU A 176 2.85 0.72 10.03
N VAL A 177 1.75 0.01 9.75
CA VAL A 177 0.51 0.03 10.56
C VAL A 177 0.76 -0.33 12.03
N LEU A 178 1.57 -1.37 12.25
CA LEU A 178 1.97 -1.78 13.59
C LEU A 178 3.11 -0.88 14.10
N SER A 179 3.01 -0.41 15.34
CA SER A 179 4.10 0.28 16.03
C SER A 179 5.23 -0.69 16.39
N ASP A 180 6.41 -0.16 16.67
CA ASP A 180 7.55 -1.00 17.06
C ASP A 180 7.27 -1.78 18.36
N GLY A 181 6.52 -1.18 19.29
CA GLY A 181 6.04 -1.84 20.50
C GLY A 181 5.10 -3.02 20.22
N GLU A 182 4.15 -2.86 19.29
CA GLU A 182 3.27 -3.96 18.87
C GLU A 182 4.04 -5.04 18.11
N VAL A 183 4.99 -4.69 17.24
CA VAL A 183 5.87 -5.66 16.56
C VAL A 183 6.70 -6.46 17.58
N ALA A 184 7.23 -5.80 18.61
CA ALA A 184 7.97 -6.46 19.69
C ALA A 184 7.07 -7.41 20.48
N ALA A 185 5.86 -6.99 20.83
CA ALA A 185 4.89 -7.81 21.57
C ALA A 185 4.43 -9.04 20.78
N ILE A 186 4.07 -8.86 19.50
CA ILE A 186 3.71 -9.98 18.60
C ILE A 186 4.87 -10.97 18.47
N SER A 187 6.09 -10.46 18.32
CA SER A 187 7.28 -11.31 18.25
C SER A 187 7.54 -12.07 19.55
N ALA A 188 7.24 -11.48 20.71
CA ALA A 188 7.33 -12.13 22.01
C ALA A 188 6.28 -13.25 22.14
N SER A 189 5.02 -12.97 21.84
CA SER A 189 3.95 -13.96 21.86
C SER A 189 4.20 -15.12 20.89
N LEU A 190 4.78 -14.84 19.71
CA LEU A 190 5.20 -15.87 18.76
C LEU A 190 6.32 -16.76 19.32
N ARG A 191 7.33 -16.19 20.00
CA ARG A 191 8.36 -16.99 20.68
C ARG A 191 7.75 -17.89 21.74
N SER A 192 6.88 -17.35 22.59
CA SER A 192 6.17 -18.15 23.60
C SER A 192 5.29 -19.25 22.99
N ALA A 193 4.70 -18.99 21.81
CA ALA A 193 3.98 -20.02 21.05
C ALA A 193 4.92 -21.15 20.56
N GLN A 194 6.11 -20.81 20.08
CA GLN A 194 7.12 -21.79 19.66
C GLN A 194 7.62 -22.62 20.84
N ASP A 195 7.91 -21.98 21.98
CA ASP A 195 8.30 -22.66 23.22
C ASP A 195 7.22 -23.65 23.67
N ALA A 196 5.95 -23.22 23.69
CA ALA A 196 4.83 -24.09 24.06
C ALA A 196 4.68 -25.32 23.13
N GLN A 197 5.05 -25.19 21.86
CA GLN A 197 5.09 -26.31 20.92
C GLN A 197 6.28 -27.25 21.17
N ILE A 198 7.46 -26.72 21.48
CA ILE A 198 8.67 -27.51 21.77
C ILE A 198 8.51 -28.31 23.06
N PHE A 199 7.96 -27.69 24.11
CA PHE A 199 7.79 -28.33 25.43
C PHE A 199 6.60 -29.28 25.51
N ALA A 200 5.84 -29.47 24.44
CA ALA A 200 4.74 -30.41 24.41
C ALA A 200 5.22 -31.86 24.55
N VAL A 201 4.77 -32.53 25.62
CA VAL A 201 5.27 -33.83 26.09
C VAL A 201 5.15 -34.97 25.06
N ARG A 202 4.22 -34.89 24.09
CA ARG A 202 4.00 -35.95 23.10
C ARG A 202 3.70 -35.41 21.71
N GLN A 203 4.50 -35.83 20.73
CA GLN A 203 4.32 -35.51 19.32
C GLN A 203 3.19 -36.35 18.70
N THR A 204 1.99 -35.77 18.62
CA THR A 204 0.84 -36.38 17.94
C THR A 204 0.72 -35.88 16.49
N PRO A 205 -0.01 -36.57 15.59
CA PRO A 205 -0.31 -36.05 14.26
C PRO A 205 -1.02 -34.68 14.29
N SER A 206 -1.85 -34.43 15.32
CA SER A 206 -2.48 -33.12 15.50
C SER A 206 -1.46 -32.04 15.84
N LEU A 207 -0.56 -32.35 16.78
CA LEU A 207 0.48 -31.42 17.20
C LEU A 207 1.41 -31.05 16.04
N ARG A 208 1.78 -32.03 15.18
CA ARG A 208 2.56 -31.77 13.96
C ARG A 208 1.87 -30.81 13.00
N ARG A 209 0.55 -30.93 12.81
CA ARG A 209 -0.22 -29.96 11.99
C ARG A 209 -0.29 -28.58 12.63
N GLN A 210 -0.36 -28.52 13.95
CA GLN A 210 -0.37 -27.25 14.70
C GLN A 210 0.99 -26.55 14.61
N ALA A 211 2.08 -27.30 14.78
CA ALA A 211 3.44 -26.82 14.57
C ALA A 211 3.65 -26.31 13.13
N TRP A 212 3.12 -27.03 12.13
CA TRP A 212 3.19 -26.58 10.73
C TRP A 212 2.47 -25.23 10.49
N ARG A 213 1.29 -25.03 11.07
CA ARG A 213 0.58 -23.74 11.00
C ARG A 213 1.32 -22.63 11.75
N LEU A 214 1.91 -22.96 12.90
CA LEU A 214 2.74 -22.02 13.65
C LEU A 214 3.97 -21.61 12.83
N GLN A 215 4.63 -22.55 12.15
CA GLN A 215 5.76 -22.27 11.27
C GLN A 215 5.34 -21.37 10.11
N GLN A 216 4.19 -21.64 9.47
CA GLN A 216 3.66 -20.77 8.42
C GLN A 216 3.46 -19.34 8.92
N PHE A 217 2.89 -19.15 10.12
CA PHE A 217 2.79 -17.82 10.73
C PHE A 217 4.16 -17.20 10.98
N ALA A 218 5.11 -17.96 11.53
CA ALA A 218 6.45 -17.47 11.85
C ALA A 218 7.23 -17.02 10.61
N ASP A 219 7.19 -17.79 9.53
CA ASP A 219 7.83 -17.46 8.25
C ASP A 219 7.18 -16.22 7.63
N THR A 220 5.84 -16.12 7.69
CA THR A 220 5.12 -14.95 7.17
C THR A 220 5.41 -13.70 8.00
N TRP A 221 5.54 -13.85 9.32
CA TRP A 221 5.91 -12.77 10.24
C TRP A 221 7.35 -12.28 9.99
N GLU A 222 8.27 -13.20 9.70
CA GLU A 222 9.63 -12.89 9.28
C GLU A 222 9.65 -12.11 7.96
N LEU A 223 8.90 -12.56 6.96
CA LEU A 223 8.74 -11.86 5.69
C LEU A 223 8.22 -10.43 5.89
N TYR A 224 7.17 -10.27 6.71
CA TYR A 224 6.62 -8.96 7.08
C TYR A 224 7.69 -8.04 7.70
N ARG A 225 8.43 -8.54 8.71
CA ARG A 225 9.48 -7.73 9.37
C ARG A 225 10.57 -7.32 8.38
N SER A 226 10.96 -8.21 7.47
CA SER A 226 11.97 -7.89 6.46
C SER A 226 11.49 -6.87 5.44
N TYR A 227 10.20 -6.89 5.06
CA TYR A 227 9.63 -5.86 4.20
C TYR A 227 9.53 -4.52 4.94
N ARG A 228 9.06 -4.54 6.19
CA ARG A 228 9.00 -3.37 7.06
C ARG A 228 10.36 -2.70 7.19
N GLU A 229 11.42 -3.47 7.40
CA GLU A 229 12.79 -2.93 7.48
C GLU A 229 13.19 -2.22 6.17
N ALA A 230 12.85 -2.79 5.01
CA ALA A 230 13.10 -2.13 3.72
C ALA A 230 12.33 -0.81 3.59
N VAL A 231 11.06 -0.76 4.02
CA VAL A 231 10.26 0.48 4.04
C VAL A 231 10.87 1.51 4.99
N GLN A 232 11.25 1.12 6.21
CA GLN A 232 11.90 2.00 7.18
C GLN A 232 13.24 2.54 6.64
N ALA A 233 14.02 1.69 5.98
CA ALA A 233 15.29 2.08 5.37
C ALA A 233 15.12 3.08 4.21
N ARG A 234 13.96 3.17 3.56
CA ARG A 234 13.66 4.20 2.54
C ARG A 234 13.32 5.55 3.15
N GLN A 235 12.78 5.57 4.36
CA GLN A 235 12.23 6.77 5.02
C GLN A 235 13.24 7.53 5.90
N VAL A 236 14.44 6.99 6.10
CA VAL A 236 15.46 7.68 6.90
C VAL A 236 15.91 9.00 6.25
N VAL A 237 16.33 9.95 7.07
CA VAL A 237 16.94 11.21 6.62
C VAL A 237 18.37 11.25 7.16
N PRO A 238 19.34 10.62 6.46
CA PRO A 238 20.69 10.48 6.99
C PRO A 238 21.45 11.80 6.91
N ALA A 239 22.19 12.10 7.98
CA ALA A 239 23.27 13.10 7.95
C ALA A 239 24.35 12.68 6.94
N PHE A 240 25.21 13.62 6.55
CA PHE A 240 26.21 13.42 5.49
C PHE A 240 27.09 12.20 5.74
N GLU A 241 27.65 12.08 6.94
CA GLU A 241 28.55 11.00 7.36
C GLU A 241 27.90 9.61 7.33
N ALA A 242 26.58 9.54 7.50
CA ALA A 242 25.81 8.30 7.50
C ALA A 242 25.24 7.93 6.12
N ARG A 243 25.31 8.83 5.13
CA ARG A 243 24.56 8.71 3.87
C ARG A 243 24.98 7.51 3.02
N LEU A 244 26.28 7.28 2.87
CA LEU A 244 26.79 6.10 2.16
C LEU A 244 26.46 4.80 2.90
N ALA A 245 26.47 4.81 4.23
CA ALA A 245 26.08 3.66 5.04
C ALA A 245 24.57 3.36 4.88
N ALA A 246 23.72 4.40 4.84
CA ALA A 246 22.29 4.27 4.59
C ALA A 246 22.01 3.68 3.19
N LEU A 247 22.73 4.14 2.15
CA LEU A 247 22.63 3.56 0.80
C LEU A 247 22.99 2.07 0.76
N ARG A 248 24.10 1.69 1.43
CA ARG A 248 24.52 0.29 1.54
C ARG A 248 23.51 -0.56 2.30
N HIS A 249 22.97 -0.02 3.40
CA HIS A 249 21.94 -0.68 4.19
C HIS A 249 20.68 -0.90 3.36
N LEU A 250 20.20 0.13 2.64
CA LEU A 250 19.04 0.03 1.75
C LEU A 250 19.23 -1.07 0.68
N THR A 251 20.38 -1.10 0.00
CA THR A 251 20.72 -2.18 -0.94
C THR A 251 20.64 -3.56 -0.28
N ALA A 252 21.22 -3.69 0.92
CA ALA A 252 21.26 -4.96 1.63
C ALA A 252 19.86 -5.45 2.05
N VAL A 253 19.02 -4.58 2.62
CA VAL A 253 17.69 -4.97 3.10
C VAL A 253 16.72 -5.25 1.97
N GLU A 254 16.78 -4.51 0.86
CA GLU A 254 15.95 -4.79 -0.33
C GLU A 254 16.34 -6.12 -0.99
N SER A 255 17.66 -6.38 -1.11
CA SER A 255 18.15 -7.66 -1.63
C SER A 255 17.78 -8.84 -0.72
N ALA A 256 17.89 -8.66 0.59
CA ALA A 256 17.50 -9.66 1.58
C ALA A 256 15.99 -9.95 1.51
N TYR A 257 15.17 -8.89 1.43
CA TYR A 257 13.72 -9.03 1.30
C TYR A 257 13.34 -9.76 0.00
N ALA A 258 13.89 -9.38 -1.15
CA ALA A 258 13.58 -10.04 -2.43
C ALA A 258 13.89 -11.56 -2.40
N LYS A 259 14.99 -11.95 -1.75
CA LYS A 259 15.33 -13.37 -1.55
C LYS A 259 14.30 -14.07 -0.65
N LYS A 260 13.89 -13.42 0.45
CA LYS A 260 12.89 -13.96 1.38
C LYS A 260 11.51 -14.07 0.75
N GLU A 261 11.07 -13.08 -0.03
CA GLU A 261 9.80 -13.13 -0.76
C GLU A 261 9.79 -14.30 -1.75
N SER A 262 10.87 -14.49 -2.52
CA SER A 262 11.02 -15.62 -3.45
C SER A 262 11.00 -16.96 -2.71
N ALA A 263 11.76 -17.09 -1.61
CA ALA A 263 11.80 -18.30 -0.80
C ALA A 263 10.43 -18.61 -0.16
N PHE A 264 9.79 -17.60 0.43
CA PHE A 264 8.46 -17.69 1.01
C PHE A 264 7.44 -18.20 -0.01
N ASN A 265 7.41 -17.60 -1.22
CA ASN A 265 6.48 -17.99 -2.26
C ASN A 265 6.71 -19.41 -2.79
N ARG A 266 7.95 -19.92 -2.77
CA ARG A 266 8.24 -21.32 -3.13
C ARG A 266 7.64 -22.30 -2.11
N VAL A 267 7.64 -21.96 -0.83
CA VAL A 267 7.16 -22.84 0.25
C VAL A 267 5.65 -22.68 0.46
N TRP A 268 5.18 -21.44 0.52
CA TRP A 268 3.84 -21.08 0.98
C TRP A 268 2.93 -20.49 -0.11
N GLY A 269 3.51 -20.01 -1.22
CA GLY A 269 2.79 -19.28 -2.27
C GLY A 269 1.78 -20.13 -3.05
N ALA A 270 1.93 -21.45 -3.08
CA ALA A 270 0.99 -22.36 -3.75
C ALA A 270 -0.35 -22.51 -2.99
N TYR A 271 -0.38 -22.21 -1.69
CA TYR A 271 -1.57 -22.39 -0.85
C TYR A 271 -2.48 -21.15 -0.82
N GLY A 272 -2.13 -20.07 -1.53
CA GLY A 272 -2.89 -18.83 -1.57
C GLY A 272 -2.49 -17.94 -2.76
N MET A 273 -2.68 -16.62 -2.61
CA MET A 273 -2.11 -15.65 -3.55
C MET A 273 -0.62 -15.45 -3.20
N PRO A 274 0.31 -15.56 -4.17
CA PRO A 274 1.71 -15.25 -3.93
C PRO A 274 1.88 -13.83 -3.40
N VAL A 275 2.75 -13.66 -2.41
CA VAL A 275 3.13 -12.34 -1.89
C VAL A 275 3.92 -11.60 -2.97
N ARG A 276 3.56 -10.33 -3.20
CA ARG A 276 4.22 -9.45 -4.18
C ARG A 276 4.39 -8.05 -3.63
N TRP A 277 4.74 -7.90 -2.35
CA TRP A 277 4.90 -6.56 -1.75
C TRP A 277 6.09 -5.81 -2.35
N SER A 278 7.05 -6.52 -2.95
CA SER A 278 8.11 -5.92 -3.77
C SER A 278 7.58 -5.13 -4.98
N THR A 279 6.34 -5.39 -5.42
CA THR A 279 5.70 -4.70 -6.54
C THR A 279 4.87 -3.49 -6.13
N PHE A 280 4.72 -3.24 -4.82
CA PHE A 280 4.05 -2.04 -4.36
C PHE A 280 4.89 -0.82 -4.76
N PRO A 281 4.26 0.25 -5.29
CA PRO A 281 4.94 1.51 -5.48
C PRO A 281 5.66 1.93 -4.20
N ALA A 282 6.93 2.30 -4.34
CA ALA A 282 7.80 2.57 -3.21
C ALA A 282 8.63 3.84 -3.40
N GLU A 283 9.03 4.41 -2.27
CA GLU A 283 10.03 5.45 -2.18
C GLU A 283 11.39 4.95 -2.68
N ASN A 284 12.11 5.79 -3.42
CA ASN A 284 13.48 5.48 -3.85
C ASN A 284 14.41 6.67 -3.57
N PRO A 285 15.01 6.73 -2.37
CA PRO A 285 15.82 7.87 -1.97
C PRO A 285 17.19 7.96 -2.67
N ARG A 286 17.61 6.91 -3.39
CA ARG A 286 18.99 6.74 -3.86
C ARG A 286 19.52 7.93 -4.65
N ALA A 287 18.73 8.44 -5.60
CA ALA A 287 19.15 9.55 -6.46
C ALA A 287 19.40 10.81 -5.63
N GLN A 288 18.47 11.16 -4.75
CA GLN A 288 18.60 12.35 -3.93
C GLN A 288 19.73 12.23 -2.90
N TRP A 289 19.87 11.08 -2.24
CA TRP A 289 20.98 10.88 -1.31
C TRP A 289 22.33 10.92 -2.04
N SER A 290 22.39 10.41 -3.28
CA SER A 290 23.59 10.50 -4.12
C SER A 290 23.91 11.96 -4.49
N GLU A 291 22.91 12.75 -4.90
CA GLU A 291 23.07 14.18 -5.22
C GLU A 291 23.66 14.93 -4.02
N ARG A 292 23.05 14.77 -2.83
CA ARG A 292 23.54 15.44 -1.62
C ARG A 292 24.95 14.97 -1.22
N TYR A 293 25.25 13.68 -1.40
CA TYR A 293 26.60 13.17 -1.11
C TYR A 293 27.66 13.80 -2.01
N LEU A 294 27.39 13.96 -3.32
CA LEU A 294 28.32 14.56 -4.27
C LEU A 294 28.57 16.05 -4.04
N VAL A 295 27.65 16.76 -3.38
CA VAL A 295 27.86 18.17 -2.99
C VAL A 295 28.91 18.30 -1.88
N GLU A 296 28.96 17.33 -0.97
CA GLU A 296 29.68 17.44 0.31
C GLU A 296 30.93 16.52 0.40
N GLY A 297 31.05 15.51 -0.47
CA GLY A 297 32.02 14.40 -0.30
C GLY A 297 32.75 13.95 -1.55
N ASP A 298 33.74 13.06 -1.33
CA ASP A 298 34.50 12.40 -2.40
C ASP A 298 33.60 11.49 -3.25
N PRO A 299 33.52 11.66 -4.59
CA PRO A 299 32.71 10.81 -5.44
C PRO A 299 33.11 9.31 -5.46
N ALA A 300 34.38 8.98 -5.19
CA ALA A 300 34.89 7.62 -5.41
C ALA A 300 34.20 6.53 -4.56
N PRO A 301 33.98 6.71 -3.24
CA PRO A 301 33.22 5.76 -2.42
C PRO A 301 31.77 5.54 -2.89
N LEU A 302 31.11 6.61 -3.37
CA LEU A 302 29.74 6.52 -3.89
C LEU A 302 29.71 5.76 -5.21
N GLU A 303 30.65 6.02 -6.12
CA GLU A 303 30.78 5.28 -7.38
C GLU A 303 31.03 3.79 -7.14
N ALA A 304 31.92 3.47 -6.18
CA ALA A 304 32.24 2.10 -5.82
C ALA A 304 30.98 1.35 -5.33
N TRP A 305 30.15 1.97 -4.49
CA TRP A 305 28.86 1.39 -4.08
C TRP A 305 27.90 1.26 -5.28
N ALA A 306 27.76 2.31 -6.09
CA ALA A 306 26.81 2.35 -7.20
C ALA A 306 27.06 1.22 -8.23
N LYS A 307 28.33 0.84 -8.45
CA LYS A 307 28.72 -0.30 -9.30
C LYS A 307 28.27 -1.66 -8.73
N THR A 308 28.01 -1.76 -7.43
CA THR A 308 27.51 -2.98 -6.78
C THR A 308 25.98 -3.04 -6.70
N ASP A 309 25.30 -1.89 -6.74
CA ASP A 309 23.85 -1.76 -6.69
C ASP A 309 23.27 -1.50 -8.08
N VAL A 310 23.27 -2.52 -8.95
CA VAL A 310 22.82 -2.42 -10.34
C VAL A 310 21.40 -3.01 -10.49
N PRO A 311 20.47 -2.34 -11.19
CA PRO A 311 20.65 -1.06 -11.88
C PRO A 311 20.43 0.17 -10.99
N ASN A 312 19.74 0.04 -9.86
CA ASN A 312 19.14 1.17 -9.15
C ASN A 312 20.15 2.21 -8.63
N GLY A 313 21.18 1.78 -7.92
CA GLY A 313 22.24 2.66 -7.41
C GLY A 313 23.11 3.24 -8.50
N TRP A 314 23.41 2.47 -9.55
CA TRP A 314 24.12 2.99 -10.72
C TRP A 314 23.34 4.10 -11.43
N LEU A 315 22.04 3.91 -11.64
CA LEU A 315 21.16 4.93 -12.24
C LEU A 315 21.08 6.18 -11.36
N ALA A 316 20.89 5.98 -10.05
CA ALA A 316 20.87 7.07 -9.08
C ALA A 316 22.17 7.88 -9.08
N TYR A 317 23.34 7.21 -9.10
CA TYR A 317 24.64 7.87 -9.18
C TYR A 317 24.79 8.70 -10.46
N ARG A 318 24.40 8.14 -11.61
CA ARG A 318 24.51 8.85 -12.90
C ARG A 318 23.57 10.06 -13.00
N VAL A 319 22.34 9.93 -12.49
CA VAL A 319 21.43 11.05 -12.34
C VAL A 319 22.04 12.12 -11.43
N ALA A 320 22.64 11.72 -10.32
CA ALA A 320 23.24 12.64 -9.36
C ALA A 320 24.46 13.40 -9.90
N GLN A 321 25.30 12.76 -10.72
CA GLN A 321 26.44 13.42 -11.37
C GLN A 321 26.05 14.51 -12.37
N GLN A 322 24.79 14.52 -12.83
CA GLN A 322 24.29 15.36 -13.91
C GLN A 322 23.08 16.17 -13.44
N SER A 323 23.05 16.54 -12.15
CA SER A 323 21.95 17.31 -11.55
C SER A 323 21.75 18.68 -12.23
N GLU A 324 22.81 19.26 -12.80
CA GLU A 324 22.81 20.53 -13.54
C GLU A 324 22.54 20.40 -15.05
N ALA A 325 22.18 19.21 -15.55
CA ALA A 325 21.84 19.03 -16.97
C ALA A 325 20.73 19.99 -17.42
N PRO A 326 20.73 20.47 -18.66
CA PRO A 326 19.69 21.40 -19.13
C PRO A 326 18.31 20.73 -19.09
N VAL A 327 17.31 21.49 -18.64
CA VAL A 327 15.91 21.05 -18.64
C VAL A 327 15.43 20.94 -20.09
N ALA A 328 15.04 19.73 -20.49
CA ALA A 328 14.50 19.45 -21.82
C ALA A 328 13.02 19.80 -21.92
N HIS A 329 12.28 19.66 -20.82
CA HIS A 329 10.88 20.05 -20.72
C HIS A 329 10.54 20.48 -19.31
N ARG A 330 9.75 21.55 -19.19
CA ARG A 330 9.18 22.05 -17.93
C ARG A 330 7.67 22.13 -18.07
N HIS A 331 6.99 21.66 -17.04
CA HIS A 331 5.54 21.76 -16.91
C HIS A 331 5.20 22.47 -15.60
N ASP A 332 4.59 23.65 -15.71
CA ASP A 332 4.14 24.44 -14.56
C ASP A 332 2.64 24.18 -14.31
N PHE A 333 2.35 23.40 -13.27
CA PHE A 333 0.98 23.07 -12.85
C PHE A 333 0.31 24.21 -12.07
N SER A 334 1.07 25.24 -11.68
CA SER A 334 0.54 26.41 -11.00
C SER A 334 -0.01 27.47 -11.96
N SER A 335 0.33 27.37 -13.25
CA SER A 335 -0.10 28.32 -14.26
C SER A 335 -1.63 28.34 -14.43
N PRO A 336 -2.28 29.51 -14.39
CA PRO A 336 -3.71 29.64 -14.64
C PRO A 336 -4.11 29.27 -16.09
N GLU A 337 -3.14 29.17 -16.99
CA GLU A 337 -3.30 28.83 -18.40
C GLU A 337 -3.13 27.33 -18.68
N ALA A 338 -2.70 26.54 -17.68
CA ALA A 338 -2.53 25.11 -17.81
C ALA A 338 -3.88 24.42 -18.13
N LYS A 339 -3.89 23.60 -19.19
CA LYS A 339 -5.06 22.86 -19.67
C LYS A 339 -5.03 21.39 -19.26
N ASP A 340 -4.42 21.10 -18.11
CA ASP A 340 -4.21 19.73 -17.65
C ASP A 340 -5.53 19.01 -17.38
N VAL A 341 -5.57 17.73 -17.74
CA VAL A 341 -6.69 16.86 -17.37
C VAL A 341 -6.54 16.55 -15.88
N LEU A 342 -7.51 17.00 -15.09
CA LEU A 342 -7.57 16.82 -13.65
C LEU A 342 -8.73 15.89 -13.28
N ASP A 343 -8.43 14.83 -12.53
CA ASP A 343 -9.42 13.98 -11.87
C ASP A 343 -9.25 14.07 -10.36
N LEU A 344 -10.29 14.50 -9.64
CA LEU A 344 -10.22 14.88 -8.23
C LEU A 344 -11.24 14.13 -7.39
N ALA A 345 -10.81 13.50 -6.29
CA ALA A 345 -11.67 12.68 -5.46
C ALA A 345 -11.42 12.89 -3.94
N PRO A 346 -12.47 12.87 -3.08
CA PRO A 346 -13.89 12.94 -3.40
C PRO A 346 -14.36 14.37 -3.71
N SER A 347 -15.26 14.51 -4.69
CA SER A 347 -15.79 15.81 -5.17
C SER A 347 -16.31 16.73 -4.06
N ALA A 348 -16.89 16.16 -3.00
CA ALA A 348 -17.49 16.91 -1.89
C ALA A 348 -16.49 17.64 -0.98
N LYS A 349 -15.18 17.34 -1.08
CA LYS A 349 -14.13 18.02 -0.30
C LYS A 349 -13.26 18.95 -1.15
N ASN A 350 -13.49 18.99 -2.47
CA ASN A 350 -12.72 19.84 -3.37
C ASN A 350 -13.11 21.30 -3.13
N LYS A 351 -12.22 22.08 -2.50
CA LYS A 351 -12.29 23.54 -2.54
C LYS A 351 -11.44 24.04 -3.70
N VAL A 352 -12.04 24.80 -4.59
CA VAL A 352 -11.33 25.51 -5.66
C VAL A 352 -10.96 26.90 -5.11
N ASP A 353 -9.99 26.94 -4.19
CA ASP A 353 -9.41 28.23 -3.77
C ASP A 353 -8.19 28.51 -4.64
N ARG A 354 -8.28 29.57 -5.47
CA ARG A 354 -7.14 30.10 -6.24
C ARG A 354 -6.40 31.12 -5.37
N LEU A 355 -5.16 30.83 -4.99
CA LEU A 355 -4.27 31.86 -4.44
C LEU A 355 -3.72 32.70 -5.60
N GLY A 356 -3.27 33.93 -5.31
CA GLY A 356 -2.65 34.80 -6.32
C GLY A 356 -1.38 34.25 -7.00
N ALA A 357 -0.87 33.10 -6.55
CA ALA A 357 0.31 32.41 -7.07
C ALA A 357 -0.01 31.00 -7.64
N GLY A 358 -1.28 30.70 -7.94
CA GLY A 358 -1.69 29.44 -8.56
C GLY A 358 -2.75 28.65 -7.78
N LEU A 359 -3.15 27.52 -8.35
CA LEU A 359 -4.22 26.64 -7.87
C LEU A 359 -3.83 26.01 -6.52
N ARG A 360 -4.64 26.20 -5.46
CA ARG A 360 -4.57 25.36 -4.25
C ARG A 360 -5.70 24.34 -4.33
N LEU A 361 -5.48 23.21 -4.99
CA LEU A 361 -6.36 22.07 -4.83
C LEU A 361 -6.05 21.40 -3.49
N ILE A 362 -6.84 21.72 -2.46
CA ILE A 362 -6.96 20.82 -1.30
C ILE A 362 -7.96 19.72 -1.70
N ALA A 363 -7.58 18.91 -2.68
CA ALA A 363 -8.30 17.69 -2.99
C ALA A 363 -7.69 16.56 -2.11
N PRO A 364 -8.50 15.80 -1.35
CA PRO A 364 -7.98 14.73 -0.50
C PRO A 364 -7.20 13.67 -1.29
N ALA A 365 -7.55 13.46 -2.56
CA ALA A 365 -6.79 12.71 -3.53
C ALA A 365 -7.10 13.20 -4.95
N GLY A 366 -6.24 12.85 -5.90
CA GLY A 366 -6.48 13.16 -7.30
C GLY A 366 -5.40 12.64 -8.22
N LYS A 367 -5.55 12.96 -9.49
CA LYS A 367 -4.70 12.52 -10.58
C LYS A 367 -4.56 13.63 -11.61
N VAL A 368 -3.34 13.80 -12.12
CA VAL A 368 -2.97 14.78 -13.16
C VAL A 368 -2.29 14.04 -14.31
N GLY A 369 -2.70 14.37 -15.53
CA GLY A 369 -2.14 13.81 -16.77
C GLY A 369 -3.03 12.72 -17.41
N PRO A 370 -2.49 11.95 -18.38
CA PRO A 370 -1.07 11.88 -18.74
C PRO A 370 -0.56 13.16 -19.39
N VAL A 371 0.65 13.58 -19.02
CA VAL A 371 1.40 14.66 -19.67
C VAL A 371 2.36 14.03 -20.68
N VAL A 372 2.21 14.38 -21.96
CA VAL A 372 3.11 13.95 -23.03
C VAL A 372 4.31 14.88 -23.06
N VAL A 373 5.52 14.33 -22.90
CA VAL A 373 6.75 15.12 -22.89
C VAL A 373 7.20 15.34 -24.35
N PRO A 374 7.21 16.59 -24.86
CA PRO A 374 7.50 16.89 -26.25
C PRO A 374 9.01 16.89 -26.53
N VAL A 375 9.68 15.76 -26.30
CA VAL A 375 11.13 15.60 -26.45
C VAL A 375 11.47 14.40 -27.32
N ALA A 376 12.54 14.52 -28.11
CA ALA A 376 13.07 13.38 -28.86
C ALA A 376 13.86 12.47 -27.93
N LEU A 377 13.51 11.18 -27.90
CA LEU A 377 14.19 10.18 -27.08
C LEU A 377 15.33 9.50 -27.86
N ARG A 378 16.43 9.20 -27.18
CA ARG A 378 17.51 8.36 -27.69
C ARG A 378 17.67 7.10 -26.84
N ALA A 379 17.91 5.97 -27.49
CA ALA A 379 18.14 4.69 -26.81
C ALA A 379 19.32 4.79 -25.84
N GLY A 380 19.14 4.29 -24.61
CA GLY A 380 20.21 4.30 -23.60
C GLY A 380 20.45 5.67 -22.96
N GLN A 381 19.64 6.67 -23.26
CA GLN A 381 19.62 7.94 -22.55
C GLN A 381 18.95 7.78 -21.18
N LEU A 382 19.36 8.60 -20.21
CA LEU A 382 18.79 8.62 -18.87
C LEU A 382 17.79 9.76 -18.76
N VAL A 383 16.61 9.46 -18.22
CA VAL A 383 15.56 10.43 -17.88
C VAL A 383 15.67 10.75 -16.40
N ARG A 384 15.75 12.04 -16.07
CA ARG A 384 15.56 12.57 -14.72
C ARG A 384 14.27 13.36 -14.71
N LEU A 385 13.22 12.81 -14.09
CA LEU A 385 12.02 13.57 -13.78
C LEU A 385 12.16 14.10 -12.36
N GLN A 386 12.09 15.42 -12.22
CA GLN A 386 12.16 16.12 -10.94
C GLN A 386 10.83 16.81 -10.68
N LEU A 387 10.27 16.60 -9.48
CA LEU A 387 9.07 17.30 -9.01
C LEU A 387 9.39 18.38 -7.98
N TRP A 388 8.55 19.41 -7.98
CA TRP A 388 8.42 20.33 -6.86
C TRP A 388 6.98 20.28 -6.37
N THR A 389 6.83 20.19 -5.05
CA THR A 389 5.54 20.10 -4.39
C THR A 389 5.43 21.16 -3.30
N TRP A 390 4.21 21.52 -2.95
CA TRP A 390 3.95 22.39 -1.81
C TRP A 390 3.93 21.64 -0.47
N ALA A 391 4.20 20.33 -0.46
CA ALA A 391 3.99 19.47 0.70
C ALA A 391 4.80 19.94 1.94
N GLU A 392 6.03 20.42 1.76
CA GLU A 392 6.83 20.99 2.87
C GLU A 392 6.20 22.25 3.50
N ARG A 393 5.44 23.03 2.72
CA ARG A 393 4.79 24.26 3.20
C ARG A 393 3.38 24.02 3.76
N LEU A 394 2.77 22.89 3.41
CA LEU A 394 1.39 22.58 3.78
C LEU A 394 1.29 21.72 5.06
N ASP A 395 2.41 21.20 5.55
CA ASP A 395 2.50 20.35 6.76
C ASP A 395 1.43 19.26 6.79
N VAL A 396 1.38 18.45 5.72
CA VAL A 396 0.43 17.33 5.63
C VAL A 396 1.19 16.01 5.69
N PRO A 397 1.26 15.36 6.87
CA PRO A 397 2.15 14.20 7.10
C PRO A 397 1.82 12.96 6.25
N GLU A 398 0.56 12.80 5.85
CA GLU A 398 0.09 11.66 5.06
C GLU A 398 0.13 11.93 3.54
N ALA A 399 0.58 13.11 3.13
CA ALA A 399 0.57 13.49 1.73
C ALA A 399 1.56 12.65 0.94
N GLN A 400 1.10 12.08 -0.16
CA GLN A 400 1.90 11.19 -0.99
C GLN A 400 1.69 11.58 -2.44
N VAL A 401 2.78 11.58 -3.20
CA VAL A 401 2.76 11.73 -4.65
C VAL A 401 3.25 10.42 -5.26
N GLN A 402 2.52 9.86 -6.19
CA GLN A 402 2.91 8.70 -6.97
C GLN A 402 3.09 9.13 -8.42
N ILE A 403 4.29 8.95 -8.96
CA ILE A 403 4.60 9.26 -10.34
C ILE A 403 4.66 7.97 -11.13
N THR A 404 3.91 7.93 -12.23
CA THR A 404 3.99 6.87 -13.23
C THR A 404 4.65 7.44 -14.48
N LEU A 405 5.90 7.07 -14.73
CA LEU A 405 6.60 7.31 -15.99
C LEU A 405 6.25 6.21 -16.99
N ARG A 406 5.88 6.58 -18.22
CA ARG A 406 5.48 5.65 -19.27
C ARG A 406 6.28 5.91 -20.54
N PHE A 407 6.97 4.89 -21.01
CA PHE A 407 7.61 4.88 -22.33
C PHE A 407 6.73 4.16 -23.32
N LYS A 408 6.45 4.76 -24.48
CA LYS A 408 5.68 4.13 -25.57
C LYS A 408 6.50 4.05 -26.85
N GLY A 409 6.22 3.02 -27.64
CA GLY A 409 6.75 2.81 -28.98
C GLY A 409 5.84 1.90 -29.80
N PRO A 410 6.23 1.52 -31.02
CA PRO A 410 5.41 0.69 -31.91
C PRO A 410 4.98 -0.63 -31.24
N GLY A 411 3.70 -0.72 -30.85
CA GLY A 411 3.11 -1.90 -30.20
C GLY A 411 3.68 -2.26 -28.82
N ARG A 412 4.43 -1.36 -28.16
CA ARG A 412 5.08 -1.62 -26.87
C ARG A 412 4.90 -0.44 -25.91
N SER A 413 4.74 -0.77 -24.63
CA SER A 413 4.71 0.21 -23.54
C SER A 413 5.37 -0.38 -22.30
N SER A 414 6.03 0.45 -21.52
CA SER A 414 6.57 0.09 -20.20
C SER A 414 6.37 1.22 -19.23
N GLU A 415 6.09 0.89 -17.98
CA GLU A 415 5.80 1.85 -16.92
C GLU A 415 6.72 1.65 -15.73
N ILE A 416 7.08 2.75 -15.09
CA ILE A 416 7.81 2.78 -13.82
C ILE A 416 6.97 3.65 -12.90
N THR A 417 6.64 3.12 -11.73
CA THR A 417 5.90 3.86 -10.69
C THR A 417 6.80 4.06 -9.49
N GLN A 418 6.94 5.31 -9.04
CA GLN A 418 7.69 5.66 -7.84
C GLN A 418 6.85 6.53 -6.91
N VAL A 419 6.90 6.22 -5.62
CA VAL A 419 6.36 7.10 -4.59
C VAL A 419 7.38 8.19 -4.30
N CYS A 420 6.91 9.42 -4.28
CA CYS A 420 7.64 10.63 -3.97
C CYS A 420 7.03 11.28 -2.73
N GLN A 421 7.88 11.55 -1.74
CA GLN A 421 7.55 12.36 -0.58
C GLN A 421 8.02 13.80 -0.80
N ALA A 422 7.59 14.73 0.06
CA ALA A 422 7.97 16.14 -0.02
C ALA A 422 9.47 16.36 -0.24
N ARG A 423 10.28 15.50 0.38
CA ARG A 423 11.73 15.53 0.28
C ARG A 423 12.27 14.73 -0.90
N GLN A 424 11.66 13.62 -1.33
CA GLN A 424 12.20 12.73 -2.37
C GLN A 424 11.43 12.88 -3.68
N THR A 425 11.99 13.62 -4.63
CA THR A 425 11.24 14.11 -5.79
C THR A 425 11.89 13.82 -7.14
N VAL A 426 12.94 12.98 -7.14
CA VAL A 426 13.66 12.57 -8.36
C VAL A 426 13.25 11.16 -8.75
N VAL A 427 12.78 10.98 -9.98
CA VAL A 427 12.51 9.67 -10.57
C VAL A 427 13.46 9.42 -11.73
N PRO A 428 14.50 8.58 -11.54
CA PRO A 428 15.43 8.20 -12.57
C PRO A 428 14.86 7.04 -13.42
N ALA A 429 15.04 7.09 -14.74
CA ALA A 429 14.67 5.98 -15.63
C ALA A 429 15.57 5.89 -16.86
N MET A 430 15.85 4.68 -17.35
CA MET A 430 16.52 4.48 -18.64
C MET A 430 15.52 4.50 -19.78
N VAL A 431 15.82 5.22 -20.86
CA VAL A 431 15.05 5.16 -22.10
C VAL A 431 15.24 3.79 -22.75
N PRO A 432 14.17 2.98 -22.88
CA PRO A 432 14.24 1.72 -23.61
C PRO A 432 14.58 1.97 -25.09
N ALA A 433 15.36 1.09 -25.70
CA ALA A 433 15.82 1.27 -27.08
C ALA A 433 14.68 1.37 -28.12
N TRP A 434 13.49 0.86 -27.79
CA TRP A 434 12.30 0.89 -28.65
C TRP A 434 11.36 2.07 -28.37
N ALA A 435 11.63 2.87 -27.34
CA ALA A 435 10.75 3.95 -26.93
C ALA A 435 10.91 5.16 -27.85
N THR A 436 9.78 5.68 -28.34
CA THR A 436 9.70 6.85 -29.21
C THR A 436 9.01 8.03 -28.52
N SER A 437 8.29 7.79 -27.42
CA SER A 437 7.67 8.86 -26.63
C SER A 437 7.74 8.57 -25.13
N LEU A 438 7.69 9.65 -24.35
CA LEU A 438 7.66 9.65 -22.90
C LEU A 438 6.40 10.38 -22.44
N GLU A 439 5.71 9.77 -21.49
CA GLU A 439 4.61 10.37 -20.76
C GLU A 439 4.86 10.21 -19.27
N TYR A 440 4.31 11.12 -18.46
CA TYR A 440 4.18 10.88 -17.04
C TYR A 440 2.79 11.24 -16.55
N GLU A 441 2.43 10.64 -15.42
CA GLU A 441 1.15 10.80 -14.78
C GLU A 441 1.39 10.87 -13.28
N ILE A 442 0.63 11.71 -12.59
CA ILE A 442 0.84 11.94 -11.18
C ILE A 442 -0.45 11.73 -10.41
N ALA A 443 -0.46 10.73 -9.54
CA ALA A 443 -1.50 10.54 -8.54
C ALA A 443 -1.04 11.15 -7.21
N PHE A 444 -1.96 11.74 -6.46
CA PHE A 444 -1.64 12.32 -5.16
C PHE A 444 -2.73 12.03 -4.14
N THR A 445 -2.34 11.95 -2.88
CA THR A 445 -3.23 11.83 -1.71
C THR A 445 -2.80 12.82 -0.63
N GLY A 446 -3.70 13.13 0.30
CA GLY A 446 -3.42 14.05 1.41
C GLY A 446 -3.18 15.50 1.00
N GLY A 447 -3.72 15.95 -0.15
CA GLY A 447 -3.61 17.35 -0.55
C GLY A 447 -2.20 17.82 -0.96
N ALA A 448 -1.28 16.91 -1.30
CA ALA A 448 -0.02 17.27 -1.97
C ALA A 448 -0.31 17.89 -3.34
N PHE A 449 -0.20 19.22 -3.44
CA PHE A 449 -0.25 19.88 -4.75
C PHE A 449 1.14 19.97 -5.36
N ILE A 450 1.22 19.63 -6.63
CA ILE A 450 2.43 19.62 -7.45
C ILE A 450 2.55 21.01 -8.06
N GLN A 451 3.69 21.66 -7.89
CA GLN A 451 3.95 22.98 -8.44
C GLN A 451 4.48 22.88 -9.86
N GLU A 452 5.55 22.11 -10.03
CA GLU A 452 6.29 22.03 -11.28
C GLU A 452 6.82 20.59 -11.44
N ALA A 453 6.89 20.13 -12.68
CA ALA A 453 7.71 19.00 -13.07
C ALA A 453 8.71 19.44 -14.13
N THR A 454 9.95 18.98 -14.02
CA THR A 454 10.95 19.11 -15.09
C THR A 454 11.46 17.75 -15.51
N VAL A 455 11.68 17.61 -16.81
CA VAL A 455 12.34 16.45 -17.42
C VAL A 455 13.68 16.91 -17.98
N GLN A 456 14.75 16.24 -17.54
CA GLN A 456 16.07 16.32 -18.14
C GLN A 456 16.39 15.01 -18.85
N LEU A 457 17.10 15.13 -19.96
CA LEU A 457 17.61 14.02 -20.75
C LEU A 457 19.13 14.02 -20.66
N ILE A 458 19.70 12.98 -20.07
CA ILE A 458 21.12 12.88 -19.75
C ILE A 458 21.74 11.80 -20.64
N ASP A 459 22.71 12.19 -21.46
CA ASP A 459 23.49 11.24 -22.23
C ASP A 459 24.49 10.54 -21.31
N LEU A 460 24.38 9.22 -21.22
CA LEU A 460 25.41 8.44 -20.54
C LEU A 460 26.65 8.38 -21.46
N PRO A 461 27.86 8.56 -20.90
CA PRO A 461 29.07 8.31 -21.68
C PRO A 461 29.02 6.87 -22.20
N ALA A 462 29.34 6.69 -23.49
CA ALA A 462 29.39 5.36 -24.08
C ALA A 462 30.22 4.46 -23.17
N SER A 463 29.61 3.40 -22.63
CA SER A 463 30.37 2.42 -21.86
C SER A 463 31.46 1.90 -22.80
N PRO A 464 32.75 1.87 -22.41
CA PRO A 464 33.69 1.03 -23.12
C PRO A 464 33.08 -0.37 -23.07
N ALA A 465 32.98 -0.99 -24.25
CA ALA A 465 32.35 -2.29 -24.44
C ALA A 465 32.77 -3.24 -23.32
N ARG A 466 31.78 -3.87 -22.66
CA ARG A 466 32.03 -5.02 -21.80
C ARG A 466 32.22 -6.26 -22.66
#